data_AF-R7FYR9-F1
#
_entry.id   AF-R7FYR9-F1
#
_cell.length_a   1.000
_cell.length_b   1.000
_cell.length_c   1.000
_cell.angle_alpha   90.00
_cell.angle_beta   90.00
_cell.angle_gamma   90.00
#
_symmetry.space_group_name_H-M   'P 1'
#
loop_
_entity.id
_entity.type
_entity.pdbx_description
1 polymer ?
#
loop_
_entity_poly.entity_id
_entity_poly.type
_entity_poly.pdbx_seq_one_letter_code
_entity_poly.pdbx_strand_id
1 'polypeptide(L)' 'MKDELTRRINDLAHKEKSEGLTEEEKAEQIKLRDEFRRRFRASFAGQLENTVIKRPDGTIEKLSELRKKELE' A
#
# COMPACT_ATOMS: atom_id res chain seq x y z
N MET A 1 0.59 -2.01 -18.31
CA MET A 1 2.05 -1.94 -18.12
C MET A 1 2.34 -2.33 -16.67
N LYS A 2 3.16 -3.36 -16.42
CA LYS A 2 3.56 -3.73 -15.05
C LYS A 2 4.48 -2.62 -14.51
N ASP A 3 4.16 -2.11 -13.33
CA ASP A 3 4.92 -1.06 -12.63
C ASP A 3 6.39 -1.51 -12.48
N GLU A 4 7.31 -0.71 -13.03
CA GLU A 4 8.75 -0.99 -13.05
C GLU A 4 9.32 -1.17 -11.64
N LEU A 5 8.76 -0.41 -10.69
CA LEU A 5 9.06 -0.50 -9.27
C LEU A 5 8.76 -1.89 -8.70
N THR A 6 7.57 -2.44 -8.99
CA THR A 6 7.16 -3.77 -8.53
C THR A 6 8.00 -4.88 -9.15
N ARG A 7 8.41 -4.73 -10.42
CA ARG A 7 9.32 -5.68 -11.07
C ARG A 7 10.66 -5.72 -10.34
N ARG A 8 11.29 -4.56 -10.13
CA ARG A 8 12.60 -4.49 -9.46
C ARG A 8 12.56 -5.03 -8.03
N ILE A 9 11.49 -4.74 -7.27
CA ILE A 9 11.29 -5.30 -5.92
C ILE A 9 11.23 -6.83 -5.96
N ASN A 10 10.51 -7.41 -6.93
CA ASN A 10 10.41 -8.86 -7.07
C ASN A 10 11.74 -9.50 -7.49
N ASP A 11 12.49 -8.85 -8.39
CA ASP A 11 13.80 -9.34 -8.82
C ASP A 11 14.78 -9.38 -7.64
N LEU A 12 14.84 -8.29 -6.85
CA LEU A 12 15.65 -8.24 -5.62
C LEU A 12 15.18 -9.30 -4.60
N ALA A 13 13.87 -9.49 -4.43
CA ALA A 13 13.35 -10.51 -3.52
C ALA A 13 13.64 -11.96 -3.99
N HIS A 14 13.73 -12.20 -5.30
CA HIS A 14 14.15 -13.50 -5.83
C HIS A 14 15.64 -13.72 -5.61
N LYS A 15 16.46 -12.70 -5.89
CA LYS A 15 17.90 -12.72 -5.64
C LYS A 15 18.23 -12.96 -4.16
N GLU A 16 17.54 -12.27 -3.26
CA GLU A 16 17.67 -12.45 -1.81
C GLU A 16 17.44 -13.90 -1.37
N LYS A 17 16.46 -14.58 -1.99
CA LYS A 17 16.14 -15.98 -1.69
C LYS A 17 17.14 -16.98 -2.29
N SER A 18 17.74 -16.68 -3.44
CA SER A 18 18.62 -17.61 -4.14
C SER A 18 20.07 -17.50 -3.68
N GLU A 19 20.62 -16.29 -3.66
CA GLU A 19 22.06 -16.04 -3.45
C GLU A 19 22.33 -15.00 -2.34
N GLY A 20 21.29 -14.34 -1.83
CA GLY A 20 21.41 -13.23 -0.89
C GLY A 20 21.56 -11.89 -1.60
N LEU A 21 21.49 -10.81 -0.82
CA LEU A 21 21.67 -9.44 -1.32
C LEU A 21 22.95 -8.83 -0.76
N THR A 22 23.64 -8.04 -1.57
CA THR A 22 24.71 -7.17 -1.07
C THR A 22 24.10 -6.05 -0.20
N GLU A 23 24.93 -5.37 0.60
CA GLU A 23 24.46 -4.25 1.43
C GLU A 23 23.85 -3.11 0.59
N GLU A 24 24.41 -2.87 -0.59
CA GLU A 24 23.89 -1.88 -1.54
C GLU A 24 22.52 -2.28 -2.07
N GLU A 25 22.34 -3.55 -2.42
CA GLU A 25 21.07 -4.08 -2.92
C GLU A 25 20.00 -4.11 -1.82
N LYS A 26 20.37 -4.41 -0.57
CA LYS A 26 19.45 -4.28 0.57
C LYS A 26 19.00 -2.84 0.74
N ALA A 27 19.92 -1.88 0.65
CA ALA A 27 19.59 -0.46 0.73
C ALA A 27 18.66 -0.03 -0.43
N GLU A 28 18.91 -0.51 -1.65
CA GLU A 28 18.02 -0.31 -2.80
C GLU A 28 16.63 -0.90 -2.54
N GLN A 29 16.56 -2.16 -2.11
CA GLN A 29 15.31 -2.87 -1.84
C GLN A 29 14.48 -2.15 -0.77
N ILE A 30 15.11 -1.66 0.30
CA ILE A 30 14.44 -0.90 1.36
C ILE A 30 13.83 0.39 0.81
N LYS A 31 14.60 1.16 0.01
CA LYS A 31 14.12 2.39 -0.61
C LYS A 31 12.92 2.14 -1.52
N LEU A 32 13.01 1.14 -2.39
CA LEU A 32 11.94 0.76 -3.32
C LEU A 32 10.68 0.29 -2.58
N ARG A 33 10.83 -0.50 -1.50
CA ARG A 33 9.70 -0.94 -0.68
C ARG A 33 9.05 0.21 0.07
N ASP A 34 9.82 1.21 0.52
CA ASP A 34 9.22 2.40 1.14
C ASP A 34 8.39 3.21 0.13
N GLU A 35 8.93 3.43 -1.06
CA GLU A 35 8.23 4.10 -2.14
C GLU A 35 6.95 3.35 -2.54
N PHE A 36 7.01 2.03 -2.68
CA PHE A 36 5.84 1.20 -2.95
C PHE A 36 4.76 1.38 -1.88
N ARG A 37 5.15 1.32 -0.60
CA ARG A 37 4.22 1.50 0.52
C ARG A 37 3.58 2.88 0.52
N ARG A 38 4.33 3.94 0.18
CA ARG A 38 3.77 5.29 0.07
C ARG A 38 2.73 5.38 -1.05
N ARG A 39 3.06 4.89 -2.24
CA ARG A 39 2.13 4.86 -3.40
C ARG A 39 0.88 4.04 -3.08
N PHE A 40 1.06 2.87 -2.46
CA PHE A 40 -0.03 2.01 -2.04
C PHE A 40 -0.94 2.70 -1.01
N ARG A 41 -0.37 3.29 0.05
CA ARG A 41 -1.16 4.01 1.07
C ARG A 41 -1.95 5.17 0.48
N ALA A 42 -1.35 5.93 -0.44
CA ALA A 42 -2.03 7.05 -1.09
C ALA A 42 -3.23 6.57 -1.94
N SER A 43 -3.03 5.51 -2.74
CA SER A 43 -4.11 4.91 -3.53
C SER A 43 -5.21 4.33 -2.63
N PHE A 44 -4.82 3.60 -1.58
CA PHE A 44 -5.76 2.99 -0.64
C PHE A 44 -6.54 4.03 0.15
N ALA A 45 -5.91 5.14 0.57
CA ALA A 45 -6.62 6.26 1.19
C ALA A 45 -7.71 6.80 0.25
N GLY A 46 -7.41 7.02 -1.04
CA GLY A 46 -8.40 7.44 -2.02
C GLY A 46 -9.57 6.46 -2.20
N GLN A 47 -9.32 5.15 -2.06
CA GLN A 47 -10.38 4.13 -2.07
C GLN A 47 -11.25 4.23 -0.81
N LEU A 48 -10.64 4.39 0.36
CA LEU A 48 -11.34 4.53 1.64
C LEU A 48 -12.21 5.80 1.68
N GLU A 49 -11.76 6.91 1.09
CA GLU A 49 -12.54 8.15 0.98
C GLU A 49 -13.88 7.96 0.26
N ASN A 50 -13.95 6.99 -0.67
CA ASN A 50 -15.15 6.67 -1.43
C ASN A 50 -15.88 5.42 -0.91
N THR A 51 -15.37 4.80 0.15
CA THR A 51 -15.96 3.58 0.72
C THR A 51 -17.18 3.93 1.58
N VAL A 52 -18.24 3.14 1.43
CA VAL A 52 -19.49 3.27 2.19
C VAL A 52 -19.79 1.98 2.97
N ILE A 53 -20.39 2.13 4.14
CA ILE A 53 -20.88 1.04 4.97
C ILE A 53 -22.39 0.98 4.80
N LYS A 54 -22.90 -0.19 4.39
CA LYS A 54 -24.34 -0.49 4.35
C LYS A 54 -24.70 -1.32 5.57
N ARG A 55 -25.56 -0.79 6.45
CA ARG A 55 -26.02 -1.49 7.65
C ARG A 55 -27.19 -2.43 7.35
N PRO A 56 -27.50 -3.38 8.27
CA PRO A 56 -28.63 -4.30 8.12
C PRO A 56 -30.00 -3.60 7.98
N ASP A 57 -30.15 -2.41 8.57
CA ASP A 57 -31.36 -1.58 8.47
C ASP A 57 -31.50 -0.84 7.12
N GLY A 58 -30.51 -0.98 6.23
CA GLY A 58 -30.49 -0.36 4.91
C GLY A 58 -29.85 1.03 4.86
N THR A 59 -29.43 1.59 5.98
CA THR A 59 -28.72 2.88 6.00
C THR A 59 -27.34 2.77 5.36
N ILE A 60 -26.93 3.82 4.64
CA ILE A 60 -25.64 3.90 3.95
C ILE A 60 -24.87 5.10 4.51
N GLU A 61 -23.69 4.84 5.07
CA GLU A 61 -22.84 5.86 5.67
C GLU A 61 -21.45 5.86 5.02
N LYS A 62 -20.87 7.04 4.78
CA LYS A 62 -19.50 7.15 4.27
C LYS A 62 -18.50 6.85 5.38
N LEU A 63 -17.52 6.00 5.08
CA LEU A 63 -16.48 5.61 6.03
C LEU A 63 -15.63 6.81 6.48
N SER A 64 -15.31 7.73 5.57
CA SER A 64 -14.54 8.94 5.87
C SER A 64 -15.22 9.87 6.87
N GLU A 65 -16.56 9.97 6.84
CA GLU A 65 -17.33 10.79 7.77
C GLU A 65 -17.43 10.17 9.16
N LEU A 66 -17.52 8.83 9.24
CA LEU A 66 -17.47 8.13 10.53
C LEU A 66 -16.13 8.33 11.23
N ARG A 67 -15.03 8.26 10.48
CA ARG A 67 -13.68 8.52 11.00
C ARG A 67 -13.53 9.93 11.59
N LYS A 68 -14.12 10.95 10.98
CA LYS A 68 -14.06 12.33 11.50
C LYS A 68 -14.77 12.45 12.84
N LYS A 69 -15.95 11.84 12.97
CA LYS A 69 -16.75 11.83 14.21
C LYS A 69 -16.04 11.13 15.38
N GLU A 70 -15.24 10.09 15.11
CA GLU A 70 -14.45 9.41 16.16
C GLU A 70 -13.25 10.22 16.66
N LEU A 71 -12.80 11.22 15.89
CA LEU A 71 -11.63 12.04 16.20
C LEU A 71 -12.00 13.38 16.87
N GLU A 72 -13.30 13.68 16.99
CA GLU A 72 -13.86 14.82 17.73
C GLU A 72 -14.13 14.45 19.19
#